data_AF-A0A5C9BAS7-F1
#
_entry.id   AF-A0A5C9BAS7-F1
#
_cell.length_a   1.000
_cell.length_b   1.000
_cell.length_c   1.000
_cell.angle_alpha   90.00
_cell.angle_beta   90.00
_cell.angle_gamma   90.00
#
_symmetry.space_group_name_H-M   'P 1'
#
loop_
_entity.id
_entity.type
_entity.pdbx_description
1 polymer ?
#
loop_
_entity_poly.entity_id
_entity_poly.type
_entity_poly.pdbx_seq_one_letter_code
_entity_poly.pdbx_strand_id
1 'polypeptide(L)'
;MKVSKPVSLWQARRGFTLIELLVVISIIAILMAMLLPAIQSAREAARSTQCKNNLRQFGIGLHAFSSKDGSGRLCTGAWDGGRDGALDVFGWVADIIQIKAGLPNNMRCPTNVCRTTEKINDALGTDTSNASTRPLERQDVFGKFSVDYEPAATDAAGVAFRATIIKKMFEAGYNTNYAAGWHLVRSAPKLVTVGTGASAVVYGDSNTIYQTGGKKGWKEFTNTAGPLTQRLIDSSSVPASNIAILGDAARGDAKEAFRSTPANSSKEHRWRKRSTTVLRSGTRRHSRSKLLRRTRPLRACLREPIQIRA
;
A
#
# COMPACT_ATOMS: atom_id res chain seq x y z
N MET A 1 16.20 -25.20 90.91
CA MET A 1 15.85 -24.51 89.65
C MET A 1 15.29 -25.55 88.67
N LYS A 2 14.00 -25.47 88.33
CA LYS A 2 13.39 -26.34 87.30
C LYS A 2 13.60 -25.70 85.93
N VAL A 3 14.40 -26.33 85.08
CA VAL A 3 14.60 -25.91 83.69
C VAL A 3 13.41 -26.42 82.87
N SER A 4 12.54 -25.51 82.45
CA SER A 4 11.45 -25.77 81.52
C SER A 4 12.01 -26.00 80.11
N LYS A 5 11.73 -27.16 79.51
CA LYS A 5 12.12 -27.51 78.14
C LYS A 5 11.32 -26.67 77.12
N PRO A 6 11.93 -26.19 76.02
CA PRO A 6 11.21 -25.47 74.99
C PRO A 6 10.26 -26.41 74.23
N VAL A 7 9.00 -26.01 74.08
CA VAL A 7 8.03 -26.70 73.22
C VAL A 7 8.39 -26.36 71.78
N SER A 8 9.04 -27.30 71.08
CA SER A 8 9.26 -27.18 69.64
C SER A 8 7.94 -27.44 68.91
N LEU A 9 7.27 -26.37 68.49
CA LEU A 9 6.19 -26.44 67.51
C LEU A 9 6.79 -26.82 66.15
N TRP A 10 7.09 -28.11 65.94
CA TRP A 10 7.37 -28.63 64.61
C TRP A 10 6.07 -28.51 63.81
N GLN A 11 5.97 -27.40 63.08
CA GLN A 11 4.92 -27.16 62.11
C GLN A 11 4.93 -28.34 61.14
N ALA A 12 3.88 -29.16 61.20
CA ALA A 12 3.73 -30.35 60.37
C ALA A 12 3.91 -29.94 58.91
N ARG A 13 5.08 -30.28 58.34
CA ARG A 13 5.34 -30.11 56.91
C ARG A 13 4.36 -31.03 56.19
N ARG A 14 3.28 -30.46 55.64
CA ARG A 14 2.37 -31.20 54.76
C ARG A 14 3.22 -31.77 53.62
N GLY A 15 3.31 -33.09 53.55
CA GLY A 15 3.99 -33.77 52.47
C GLY A 15 3.27 -33.45 51.16
N PHE A 16 3.97 -32.83 50.23
CA PHE A 16 3.43 -32.53 48.90
C PHE A 16 3.41 -33.83 48.11
N THR A 17 2.23 -34.29 47.74
CA THR A 17 2.10 -35.54 47.00
C THR A 17 2.43 -35.30 45.51
N LEU A 18 3.08 -36.27 44.87
CA LEU A 18 3.40 -36.20 43.44
C LEU A 18 2.15 -35.94 42.56
N ILE A 19 0.99 -36.42 43.03
CA ILE A 19 -0.30 -36.23 42.37
C ILE A 19 -0.82 -34.79 42.46
N GLU A 20 -0.65 -34.09 43.60
CA GLU A 20 -1.02 -32.68 43.73
C GLU A 20 -0.23 -31.82 42.74
N LEU A 21 1.07 -32.09 42.57
CA LEU A 21 1.87 -31.40 41.54
C LEU A 21 1.34 -31.68 40.13
N LEU A 22 1.02 -32.94 39.84
CA LEU A 22 0.61 -33.40 38.52
C LEU A 22 -0.72 -32.79 38.08
N VAL A 23 -1.68 -32.64 38.99
CA VAL A 23 -2.96 -31.96 38.70
C VAL A 23 -2.77 -30.47 38.44
N VAL A 24 -1.88 -29.81 39.18
CA VAL A 24 -1.64 -28.37 38.98
C VAL A 24 -1.03 -28.10 37.61
N ILE A 25 -0.01 -28.87 37.20
CA ILE A 25 0.59 -28.68 35.89
C ILE A 25 -0.38 -29.01 34.75
N SER A 26 -1.28 -29.98 34.93
CA SER A 26 -2.26 -30.34 33.90
C SER A 26 -3.31 -29.25 33.71
N ILE A 27 -3.78 -28.61 34.79
CA ILE A 27 -4.69 -27.47 34.72
C ILE A 27 -4.01 -26.28 34.02
N ILE A 28 -2.76 -25.95 34.37
CA ILE A 28 -2.01 -24.85 33.72
C ILE A 28 -1.84 -25.12 32.22
N ALA A 29 -1.53 -26.37 31.83
CA ALA A 29 -1.39 -26.75 30.43
C ALA A 29 -2.69 -26.54 29.63
N ILE A 30 -3.83 -26.94 30.19
CA ILE A 30 -5.16 -26.74 29.57
C ILE A 30 -5.49 -25.25 29.41
N LEU A 31 -5.22 -24.45 30.45
CA LEU A 31 -5.45 -22.99 30.40
C LEU A 31 -4.58 -22.33 29.33
N MET A 32 -3.28 -22.66 29.27
CA MET A 32 -2.37 -22.11 28.27
C MET A 32 -2.74 -22.54 26.84
N ALA A 33 -3.18 -23.78 26.66
CA ALA A 33 -3.61 -24.29 25.35
C ALA A 33 -4.80 -23.49 24.77
N MET A 34 -5.72 -23.02 25.62
CA MET A 34 -6.84 -22.18 25.19
C MET A 34 -6.44 -20.71 24.95
N LEU A 35 -5.42 -20.21 25.66
CA LEU A 35 -4.97 -18.80 25.56
C LEU A 35 -4.12 -18.53 24.30
N LEU A 36 -3.28 -19.47 23.87
CA LEU A 36 -2.40 -19.34 22.71
C LEU A 36 -3.09 -18.91 21.40
N PRO A 37 -4.18 -19.56 20.94
CA PRO A 37 -4.85 -19.17 19.70
C PRO A 37 -5.51 -17.79 19.79
N ALA A 38 -6.04 -17.42 20.96
CA ALA A 38 -6.70 -16.13 21.18
C ALA A 38 -5.70 -14.95 21.11
N ILE A 39 -4.45 -15.16 21.53
CA ILE A 39 -3.41 -14.11 21.46
C ILE A 39 -3.04 -13.79 20.01
N GLN A 40 -3.08 -14.77 19.10
CA GLN A 40 -2.70 -14.55 17.70
C GLN A 40 -3.72 -13.67 16.97
N SER A 41 -5.02 -13.96 17.12
CA SER A 41 -6.08 -13.14 16.54
C SER A 41 -6.08 -11.72 17.11
N ALA A 42 -5.85 -11.56 18.42
CA ALA A 42 -5.71 -10.25 19.05
C ALA A 42 -4.55 -9.43 18.47
N ARG A 43 -3.39 -10.07 18.23
CA ARG A 43 -2.22 -9.39 17.64
C ARG A 43 -2.47 -8.97 16.19
N GLU A 44 -3.16 -9.79 15.40
CA GLU A 44 -3.53 -9.45 14.03
C GLU A 44 -4.53 -8.29 13.98
N ALA A 45 -5.52 -8.29 14.85
CA ALA A 45 -6.47 -7.19 15.00
C ALA A 45 -5.77 -5.88 15.44
N ALA A 46 -4.82 -5.96 16.37
CA ALA A 46 -4.03 -4.81 16.82
C ALA A 46 -3.20 -4.21 15.67
N ARG A 47 -2.54 -5.04 14.86
CA ARG A 47 -1.77 -4.59 13.69
C ARG A 47 -2.67 -3.90 12.65
N SER A 48 -3.85 -4.47 12.37
CA SER A 48 -4.83 -3.86 11.46
C SER A 48 -5.34 -2.51 11.98
N THR A 49 -5.61 -2.43 13.29
CA THR A 49 -6.04 -1.18 13.94
C THR A 49 -4.96 -0.11 13.87
N GLN A 50 -3.69 -0.48 14.06
CA GLN A 50 -2.57 0.43 13.89
C GLN A 50 -2.49 0.99 12.46
N CYS A 51 -2.63 0.15 11.43
CA CYS A 51 -2.64 0.62 10.04
C CYS A 51 -3.76 1.64 9.78
N LYS A 52 -4.98 1.39 10.28
CA LYS A 52 -6.13 2.30 10.14
C LYS A 52 -5.91 3.61 10.90
N ASN A 53 -5.32 3.55 12.10
CA ASN A 53 -5.00 4.73 12.89
C ASN A 53 -3.96 5.61 12.19
N ASN A 54 -2.92 5.00 11.61
CA ASN A 54 -1.91 5.72 10.84
C ASN A 54 -2.54 6.42 9.62
N LEU A 55 -3.42 5.74 8.86
CA LEU A 55 -4.16 6.36 7.75
C LEU A 55 -5.01 7.55 8.21
N ARG A 56 -5.68 7.43 9.36
CA ARG A 56 -6.43 8.53 9.97
C ARG A 56 -5.50 9.72 10.32
N GLN A 57 -4.33 9.45 10.91
CA GLN A 57 -3.36 10.48 11.23
C GLN A 57 -2.82 11.19 9.98
N PHE A 58 -2.57 10.46 8.89
CA PHE A 58 -2.22 11.07 7.62
C PHE A 58 -3.36 11.95 7.08
N GLY A 59 -4.61 11.50 7.14
CA GLY A 59 -5.76 12.32 6.75
C GLY A 59 -5.82 13.66 7.51
N ILE A 60 -5.63 13.62 8.84
CA ILE A 60 -5.54 14.83 9.66
C ILE A 60 -4.36 15.71 9.22
N GLY A 61 -3.20 15.09 8.96
CA GLY A 61 -2.02 15.81 8.47
C GLY A 61 -2.23 16.50 7.13
N LEU A 62 -2.96 15.88 6.19
CA LEU A 62 -3.28 16.47 4.89
C LEU A 62 -4.23 17.68 5.03
N HIS A 63 -5.22 17.61 5.92
CA HIS A 63 -6.06 18.78 6.20
C HIS A 63 -5.29 19.89 6.92
N ALA A 64 -4.36 19.54 7.81
CA ALA A 64 -3.45 20.51 8.43
C ALA A 64 -2.51 21.16 7.41
N PHE A 65 -2.06 20.40 6.40
CA PHE A 65 -1.32 20.94 5.26
C PHE A 65 -2.17 21.95 4.48
N SER A 66 -3.40 21.57 4.10
CA SER A 66 -4.33 22.43 3.37
C SER A 66 -4.64 23.74 4.08
N SER A 67 -4.67 23.73 5.42
CA SER A 67 -4.87 24.94 6.22
C SER A 67 -3.66 25.90 6.18
N LYS A 68 -2.44 25.37 5.96
CA LYS A 68 -1.20 26.15 5.86
C LYS A 68 -0.91 26.60 4.44
N ASP A 69 -1.33 25.83 3.46
CA ASP A 69 -1.11 26.13 2.05
C ASP A 69 -2.12 27.19 1.55
N GLY A 70 -1.61 28.28 0.98
CA GLY A 70 -2.45 29.39 0.52
C GLY A 70 -3.43 29.03 -0.61
N SER A 71 -3.21 27.91 -1.32
CA SER A 71 -4.14 27.42 -2.36
C SER A 71 -5.18 26.42 -1.83
N GLY A 72 -5.10 26.03 -0.56
CA GLY A 72 -6.03 25.08 0.06
C GLY A 72 -5.91 23.65 -0.46
N ARG A 73 -4.79 23.28 -1.11
CA ARG A 73 -4.55 21.92 -1.61
C ARG A 73 -4.20 20.96 -0.45
N LEU A 74 -4.62 19.70 -0.52
CA LEU A 74 -4.32 18.68 0.50
C LEU A 74 -2.85 18.21 0.47
N CYS A 75 -2.20 18.31 -0.70
CA CYS A 75 -0.78 18.00 -0.88
C CYS A 75 -0.23 18.71 -2.12
N THR A 76 1.08 18.69 -2.33
CA THR A 76 1.76 19.27 -3.50
C THR A 76 1.80 18.34 -4.71
N GLY A 77 1.57 17.04 -4.52
CA GLY A 77 1.57 16.05 -5.60
C GLY A 77 1.71 14.60 -5.12
N ALA A 78 1.98 13.71 -6.07
CA ALA A 78 2.42 12.36 -5.77
C ALA A 78 3.87 12.38 -5.27
N TRP A 79 4.22 11.42 -4.43
CA TRP A 79 5.59 11.27 -3.96
C TRP A 79 6.41 10.49 -5.00
N ASP A 80 6.79 11.18 -6.07
CA ASP A 80 7.48 10.62 -7.24
C ASP A 80 8.50 11.62 -7.79
N GLY A 81 9.78 11.23 -7.75
CA GLY A 81 10.91 12.05 -8.21
C GLY A 81 10.87 12.41 -9.69
N GLY A 82 10.43 11.47 -10.54
CA GLY A 82 10.45 11.61 -11.98
C GLY A 82 9.27 12.41 -12.55
N ARG A 83 8.11 12.37 -11.85
CA ARG A 83 6.84 12.94 -12.31
C ARG A 83 6.40 14.22 -11.60
N ASP A 84 6.75 14.38 -10.33
CA ASP A 84 6.22 15.46 -9.49
C ASP A 84 7.29 16.43 -8.98
N GLY A 85 8.57 16.04 -9.00
CA GLY A 85 9.70 16.84 -8.53
C GLY A 85 10.47 16.17 -7.39
N ALA A 86 11.44 16.88 -6.79
CA ALA A 86 12.28 16.34 -5.73
C ALA A 86 11.47 15.74 -4.55
N LEU A 87 11.82 14.53 -4.12
CA LEU A 87 11.08 13.74 -3.12
C LEU A 87 11.05 14.36 -1.71
N ASP A 88 11.84 15.38 -1.42
CA ASP A 88 11.85 16.07 -0.14
C ASP A 88 11.15 17.43 -0.16
N VAL A 89 10.90 17.95 -1.36
CA VAL A 89 10.23 19.24 -1.55
C VAL A 89 8.77 19.02 -1.96
N PHE A 90 8.51 18.03 -2.80
CA PHE A 90 7.20 17.77 -3.38
C PHE A 90 6.68 16.37 -3.05
N GLY A 91 5.36 16.28 -3.00
CA GLY A 91 4.62 15.07 -2.74
C GLY A 91 4.08 14.98 -1.32
N TRP A 92 2.94 14.32 -1.17
CA TRP A 92 2.25 14.20 0.12
C TRP A 92 3.11 13.70 1.29
N VAL A 93 4.13 12.87 1.02
CA VAL A 93 5.07 12.40 2.07
C VAL A 93 5.98 13.52 2.55
N ALA A 94 6.52 14.31 1.62
CA ALA A 94 7.34 15.48 1.94
C ALA A 94 6.53 16.53 2.69
N ASP A 95 5.31 16.79 2.23
CA ASP A 95 4.39 17.76 2.83
C ASP A 95 4.12 17.46 4.31
N ILE A 96 3.84 16.20 4.66
CA ILE A 96 3.57 15.75 6.03
C ILE A 96 4.78 15.96 6.95
N ILE A 97 6.00 15.72 6.44
CA ILE A 97 7.24 15.94 7.18
C ILE A 97 7.50 17.44 7.35
N GLN A 98 7.32 18.23 6.28
CA GLN A 98 7.57 19.66 6.26
C GLN A 98 6.68 20.43 7.24
N ILE A 99 5.41 20.05 7.35
CA ILE A 99 4.48 20.64 8.32
C ILE A 99 4.65 20.09 9.74
N LYS A 100 5.55 19.12 9.94
CA LYS A 100 5.78 18.39 11.19
C LYS A 100 4.55 17.63 11.71
N ALA A 101 3.70 17.13 10.81
CA ALA A 101 2.52 16.33 11.19
C ALA A 101 2.89 14.89 11.59
N GLY A 102 4.04 14.39 11.14
CA GLY A 102 4.57 13.10 11.56
C GLY A 102 5.70 12.62 10.66
N LEU A 103 6.26 11.46 10.99
CA LEU A 103 7.28 10.78 10.20
C LEU A 103 6.67 9.54 9.51
N PRO A 104 6.39 9.60 8.20
CA PRO A 104 5.79 8.50 7.44
C PRO A 104 6.52 7.16 7.62
N ASN A 105 7.84 7.16 7.75
CA ASN A 105 8.63 5.93 7.99
C ASN A 105 8.26 5.20 9.29
N ASN A 106 7.88 5.94 10.34
CA ASN A 106 7.48 5.37 11.64
C ASN A 106 6.00 4.99 11.67
N MET A 107 5.19 5.61 10.81
CA MET A 107 3.74 5.38 10.72
C MET A 107 3.37 4.36 9.64
N ARG A 108 4.26 3.44 9.26
CA ARG A 108 3.98 2.40 8.26
C ARG A 108 2.96 1.38 8.74
N CYS A 109 2.22 0.80 7.80
CA CYS A 109 1.30 -0.29 8.11
C CYS A 109 2.08 -1.58 8.47
N PRO A 110 1.96 -2.13 9.70
CA PRO A 110 2.65 -3.37 10.08
C PRO A 110 2.14 -4.63 9.37
N THR A 111 0.93 -4.61 8.80
CA THR A 111 0.38 -5.77 8.07
C THR A 111 0.87 -5.86 6.63
N ASN A 112 1.37 -4.76 6.06
CA ASN A 112 1.88 -4.76 4.70
C ASN A 112 3.28 -5.39 4.63
N VAL A 113 3.45 -6.30 3.68
CA VAL A 113 4.73 -6.94 3.36
C VAL A 113 5.72 -5.96 2.70
N CYS A 114 5.20 -4.98 1.97
CA CYS A 114 5.99 -3.88 1.41
C CYS A 114 6.36 -2.92 2.52
N ARG A 115 7.66 -2.77 2.77
CA ARG A 115 8.18 -1.87 3.82
C ARG A 115 8.76 -0.58 3.27
N THR A 116 8.90 -0.50 1.95
CA THR A 116 9.51 0.59 1.19
C THR A 116 8.75 0.80 -0.10
N THR A 117 8.70 2.04 -0.57
CA THR A 117 8.11 2.36 -1.88
C THR A 117 9.13 2.13 -3.00
N GLU A 118 8.62 1.71 -4.16
CA GLU A 118 9.36 1.64 -5.43
C GLU A 118 9.94 3.01 -5.81
N LYS A 119 9.26 4.12 -5.45
CA LYS A 119 9.68 5.47 -5.87
C LYS A 119 11.01 5.93 -5.29
N ILE A 120 11.44 5.35 -4.15
CA ILE A 120 12.80 5.55 -3.63
C ILE A 120 13.82 4.86 -4.54
N ASN A 121 13.48 3.68 -5.08
CA ASN A 121 14.35 2.99 -6.03
C ASN A 121 14.40 3.73 -7.36
N ASP A 122 13.27 4.23 -7.87
CA ASP A 122 13.24 4.97 -9.15
C ASP A 122 14.06 6.26 -9.06
N ALA A 123 13.91 7.01 -7.96
CA ALA A 123 14.65 8.25 -7.76
C ALA A 123 16.17 8.06 -7.61
N LEU A 124 16.63 6.83 -7.32
CA LEU A 124 18.04 6.52 -7.12
C LEU A 124 18.57 5.48 -8.11
N GLY A 125 17.72 4.95 -8.98
CA GLY A 125 18.03 3.95 -9.98
C GLY A 125 18.47 4.58 -11.30
N THR A 126 18.87 3.75 -12.26
CA THR A 126 19.04 4.19 -13.65
C THR A 126 17.65 4.23 -14.28
N ASP A 127 17.08 5.42 -14.36
CA ASP A 127 15.78 5.67 -14.99
C ASP A 127 15.81 5.15 -16.45
N THR A 128 15.08 4.07 -16.76
CA THR A 128 15.02 3.53 -18.13
C THR A 128 13.94 4.22 -18.99
N SER A 129 13.19 5.15 -18.39
CA SER A 129 12.23 5.97 -19.11
C SER A 129 12.80 7.37 -19.34
N ASN A 130 13.43 7.54 -20.49
CA ASN A 130 13.83 8.83 -21.06
C ASN A 130 12.60 9.75 -21.23
N ALA A 131 12.32 10.57 -20.21
CA ALA A 131 11.79 11.93 -20.27
C ALA A 131 11.28 12.28 -18.88
N SER A 132 11.93 13.22 -18.20
CA SER A 132 11.39 13.79 -16.99
C SER A 132 10.06 14.49 -17.31
N THR A 133 8.97 14.01 -16.70
CA THR A 133 7.61 14.51 -16.95
C THR A 133 7.13 15.47 -15.87
N ARG A 134 8.01 15.79 -14.91
CA ARG A 134 7.78 16.86 -13.93
C ARG A 134 7.58 18.22 -14.63
N PRO A 135 6.74 19.10 -14.08
CA PRO A 135 6.61 20.48 -14.55
C PRO A 135 7.95 21.20 -14.54
N LEU A 136 8.20 22.09 -15.51
CA LEU A 136 9.48 22.82 -15.66
C LEU A 136 9.88 23.54 -14.37
N GLU A 137 8.90 24.12 -13.67
CA GLU A 137 9.10 24.83 -12.40
C GLU A 137 9.62 23.93 -11.27
N ARG A 138 9.54 22.60 -11.43
CA ARG A 138 9.99 21.60 -10.45
C ARG A 138 11.18 20.79 -10.94
N GLN A 139 11.66 21.03 -12.16
CA GLN A 139 12.82 20.33 -12.73
C GLN A 139 14.13 20.81 -12.11
N ASP A 140 14.25 22.12 -11.92
CA ASP A 140 15.46 22.78 -11.40
C ASP A 140 15.47 22.87 -9.86
N VAL A 141 14.46 22.31 -9.20
CA VAL A 141 14.38 22.29 -7.74
C VAL A 141 15.18 21.11 -7.22
N PHE A 142 16.39 21.41 -6.76
CA PHE A 142 17.25 20.47 -6.05
C PHE A 142 16.79 20.34 -4.59
N GLY A 143 16.71 19.09 -4.16
CA GLY A 143 16.33 18.71 -2.82
C GLY A 143 17.53 18.46 -1.92
N LYS A 144 17.33 18.35 -0.61
CA LYS A 144 18.35 17.88 0.35
C LYS A 144 18.85 16.46 0.06
N PHE A 145 18.05 15.67 -0.68
CA PHE A 145 18.42 14.35 -1.15
C PHE A 145 18.50 14.27 -2.68
N SER A 146 18.48 15.41 -3.39
CA SER A 146 18.81 15.39 -4.81
C SER A 146 20.27 15.05 -4.98
N VAL A 147 20.52 14.23 -5.98
CA VAL A 147 21.86 13.79 -6.33
C VAL A 147 22.38 14.83 -7.32
N ASP A 148 22.98 15.91 -6.82
CA ASP A 148 23.84 16.73 -7.66
C ASP A 148 25.08 15.89 -7.96
N TYR A 149 25.25 15.50 -9.23
CA TYR A 149 26.39 14.77 -9.80
C TYR A 149 26.29 13.22 -9.86
N GLU A 150 26.25 12.75 -11.11
CA GLU A 150 26.44 11.41 -11.69
C GLU A 150 27.55 10.54 -11.03
N PRO A 151 27.55 9.19 -11.18
CA PRO A 151 27.00 8.49 -12.32
C PRO A 151 25.75 7.68 -12.01
N ALA A 152 24.91 7.66 -13.04
CA ALA A 152 24.12 6.52 -13.47
C ALA A 152 24.94 5.21 -13.65
N ALA A 153 26.02 5.00 -12.89
CA ALA A 153 26.82 3.81 -13.01
C ALA A 153 26.18 2.72 -12.17
N THR A 154 25.96 1.60 -12.84
CA THR A 154 25.74 0.29 -12.24
C THR A 154 26.98 -0.23 -11.50
N ASP A 155 28.02 0.61 -11.30
CA ASP A 155 29.25 0.26 -10.62
C ASP A 155 29.09 0.26 -9.09
N ALA A 156 30.03 -0.39 -8.40
CA ALA A 156 29.97 -0.56 -6.96
C ALA A 156 29.99 0.77 -6.19
N ALA A 157 30.64 1.80 -6.73
CA ALA A 157 30.75 3.13 -6.12
C ALA A 157 29.41 3.89 -6.17
N GLY A 158 28.73 3.87 -7.31
CA GLY A 158 27.39 4.43 -7.48
C GLY A 158 26.35 3.74 -6.61
N VAL A 159 26.41 2.41 -6.50
CA VAL A 159 25.52 1.64 -5.61
C VAL A 159 25.74 1.99 -4.13
N ALA A 160 26.98 2.12 -3.68
CA ALA A 160 27.30 2.49 -2.29
C ALA A 160 26.85 3.93 -1.95
N PHE A 161 27.01 4.86 -2.89
CA PHE A 161 26.55 6.24 -2.72
C PHE A 161 25.01 6.32 -2.61
N ARG A 162 24.29 5.61 -3.49
CA ARG A 162 22.81 5.51 -3.44
C ARG A 162 22.33 4.95 -2.12
N ALA A 163 22.95 3.88 -1.61
CA ALA A 163 22.61 3.31 -0.31
C ALA A 163 22.75 4.32 0.84
N THR A 164 23.75 5.21 0.76
CA THR A 164 23.96 6.28 1.74
C THR A 164 22.83 7.31 1.70
N ILE A 165 22.35 7.67 0.52
CA ILE A 165 21.22 8.60 0.36
C ILE A 165 19.92 7.97 0.89
N ILE A 166 19.64 6.71 0.55
CA ILE A 166 18.47 5.97 1.08
C ILE A 166 18.49 5.97 2.60
N LYS A 167 19.65 5.68 3.19
CA LYS A 167 19.81 5.67 4.65
C LYS A 167 19.44 7.04 5.24
N LYS A 168 19.97 8.13 4.68
CA LYS A 168 19.64 9.50 5.11
C LYS A 168 18.15 9.82 4.96
N MET A 169 17.52 9.40 3.86
CA MET A 169 16.07 9.57 3.68
C MET A 169 15.27 8.84 4.76
N PHE A 170 15.66 7.61 5.12
CA PHE A 170 14.95 6.81 6.11
C PHE A 170 15.11 7.38 7.51
N GLU A 171 16.32 7.84 7.85
CA GLU A 171 16.62 8.54 9.10
C GLU A 171 15.82 9.85 9.20
N ALA A 172 15.68 10.57 8.10
CA ALA A 172 14.84 11.77 8.02
C ALA A 172 13.33 11.48 7.95
N GLY A 173 12.92 10.21 7.87
CA GLY A 173 11.51 9.79 7.90
C GLY A 173 10.82 9.70 6.53
N TYR A 174 11.55 9.91 5.44
CA TYR A 174 11.05 9.83 4.06
C TYR A 174 10.98 8.36 3.59
N ASN A 175 9.91 7.69 3.98
CA ASN A 175 9.55 6.36 3.50
C ASN A 175 8.09 6.07 3.82
N THR A 176 7.40 5.29 3.00
CA THR A 176 6.02 4.89 3.24
C THR A 176 5.71 3.57 2.56
N ASN A 177 4.71 2.86 3.09
CA ASN A 177 4.07 1.72 2.43
C ASN A 177 2.58 1.95 2.13
N TYR A 178 2.17 3.21 2.15
CA TYR A 178 0.86 3.64 1.68
C TYR A 178 0.97 4.22 0.27
N ALA A 179 -0.10 4.04 -0.50
CA ALA A 179 -0.27 4.64 -1.81
C ALA A 179 -1.27 5.80 -1.71
N ALA A 180 -0.94 6.90 -2.38
CA ALA A 180 -1.89 7.97 -2.62
C ALA A 180 -2.91 7.56 -3.68
N GLY A 181 -4.17 7.87 -3.43
CA GLY A 181 -5.22 7.78 -4.44
C GLY A 181 -4.99 8.80 -5.55
N TRP A 182 -5.43 8.46 -6.76
CA TRP A 182 -5.29 9.35 -7.91
C TRP A 182 -5.97 10.71 -7.69
N HIS A 183 -7.17 10.71 -7.07
CA HIS A 183 -7.90 11.94 -6.78
C HIS A 183 -7.12 12.88 -5.85
N LEU A 184 -6.44 12.35 -4.81
CA LEU A 184 -5.62 13.17 -3.91
C LEU A 184 -4.54 13.95 -4.68
N VAL A 185 -3.83 13.30 -5.61
CA VAL A 185 -2.62 13.85 -6.23
C VAL A 185 -2.85 14.50 -7.60
N ARG A 186 -4.01 14.26 -8.23
CA ARG A 186 -4.32 14.69 -9.61
C ARG A 186 -5.70 15.32 -9.79
N SER A 187 -6.65 15.09 -8.87
CA SER A 187 -8.04 15.59 -8.83
C SER A 187 -8.90 15.39 -10.09
N ALA A 188 -8.51 15.92 -11.25
CA ALA A 188 -9.20 15.85 -12.53
C ALA A 188 -8.19 15.86 -13.71
N PRO A 189 -8.54 15.28 -14.87
CA PRO A 189 -7.72 15.44 -16.07
C PRO A 189 -7.86 16.87 -16.64
N LYS A 190 -6.80 17.38 -17.27
CA LYS A 190 -6.88 18.64 -18.01
C LYS A 190 -7.54 18.39 -19.36
N LEU A 191 -8.53 19.19 -19.70
CA LEU A 191 -9.21 19.14 -21.02
C LEU A 191 -8.52 20.14 -21.95
N VAL A 192 -8.23 19.73 -23.19
CA VAL A 192 -7.72 20.63 -24.22
C VAL A 192 -8.62 20.56 -25.43
N THR A 193 -8.99 21.73 -25.93
CA THR A 193 -9.78 21.83 -27.15
C THR A 193 -8.85 21.61 -28.33
N VAL A 194 -9.15 20.59 -29.14
CA VAL A 194 -8.39 20.30 -30.35
C VAL A 194 -9.27 20.73 -31.52
N GLY A 195 -8.88 21.81 -32.19
CA GLY A 195 -9.54 22.33 -33.38
C GLY A 195 -10.62 23.39 -33.15
N THR A 196 -11.02 24.05 -34.25
CA THR A 196 -12.00 25.14 -34.31
C THR A 196 -13.42 24.57 -34.32
N GLY A 197 -13.91 24.12 -33.16
CA GLY A 197 -15.30 23.69 -33.03
C GLY A 197 -15.52 22.76 -31.85
N ALA A 198 -15.99 23.32 -30.73
CA ALA A 198 -16.75 22.74 -29.60
C ALA A 198 -16.46 21.31 -29.06
N SER A 199 -15.42 20.62 -29.51
CA SER A 199 -15.04 19.29 -29.03
C SER A 199 -13.76 19.41 -28.20
N ALA A 200 -13.93 19.57 -26.90
CA ALA A 200 -12.82 19.47 -25.96
C ALA A 200 -12.36 18.01 -25.91
N VAL A 201 -11.15 17.71 -26.40
CA VAL A 201 -10.56 16.39 -26.26
C VAL A 201 -10.00 16.29 -24.84
N VAL A 202 -10.56 15.37 -24.06
CA VAL A 202 -9.93 14.89 -22.83
C VAL A 202 -8.60 14.27 -23.27
N TYR A 203 -7.45 14.77 -22.80
CA TYR A 203 -6.20 14.02 -22.97
C TYR A 203 -6.43 12.65 -22.35
N GLY A 204 -6.65 11.60 -23.14
CA GLY A 204 -7.22 10.39 -22.55
C GLY A 204 -7.94 9.40 -23.43
N ASP A 205 -7.56 9.25 -24.70
CA ASP A 205 -7.70 7.96 -25.34
C ASP A 205 -6.35 7.43 -25.78
N SER A 206 -6.26 6.12 -25.87
CA SER A 206 -5.05 5.40 -26.22
C SER A 206 -4.68 5.49 -27.71
N ASN A 207 -5.23 6.43 -28.50
CA ASN A 207 -4.89 6.47 -29.92
C ASN A 207 -5.00 7.82 -30.67
N THR A 208 -5.25 8.94 -29.99
CA THR A 208 -5.33 10.23 -30.70
C THR A 208 -4.62 11.36 -29.95
N ILE A 209 -3.65 11.94 -30.66
CA ILE A 209 -2.89 13.18 -30.38
C ILE A 209 -1.71 13.00 -29.42
N TYR A 210 -0.79 12.13 -29.86
CA TYR A 210 0.65 12.29 -29.63
C TYR A 210 1.27 12.97 -30.85
N GLN A 211 1.34 14.29 -30.87
CA GLN A 211 2.26 15.03 -31.74
C GLN A 211 2.85 16.11 -30.82
N THR A 212 4.00 15.91 -30.18
CA THR A 212 5.30 15.50 -30.73
C THR A 212 6.12 14.86 -29.60
N GLY A 213 6.45 13.56 -29.70
CA GLY A 213 7.50 12.91 -28.90
C GLY A 213 7.26 12.75 -27.39
N GLY A 214 6.45 11.78 -26.97
CA GLY A 214 6.45 11.27 -25.58
C GLY A 214 5.09 10.81 -25.08
N LYS A 215 5.00 9.59 -24.56
CA LYS A 215 3.76 8.95 -24.09
C LYS A 215 3.27 9.57 -22.76
N LYS A 216 2.67 10.75 -22.81
CA LYS A 216 2.24 11.48 -21.61
C LYS A 216 0.83 11.11 -21.12
N GLY A 217 0.74 10.21 -20.13
CA GLY A 217 -0.53 9.66 -19.61
C GLY A 217 -1.13 10.40 -18.39
N TRP A 218 -2.30 9.96 -17.89
CA TRP A 218 -3.02 10.50 -16.70
C TRP A 218 -2.27 10.42 -15.36
N LYS A 219 -1.06 9.88 -15.41
CA LYS A 219 -0.13 9.75 -14.31
C LYS A 219 0.67 11.04 -14.09
N GLU A 220 0.80 11.87 -15.10
CA GLU A 220 1.65 13.06 -15.08
C GLU A 220 0.95 14.25 -14.43
N PHE A 221 1.73 15.09 -13.75
CA PHE A 221 1.20 16.27 -13.10
C PHE A 221 0.66 17.29 -14.12
N THR A 222 1.40 17.54 -15.21
CA THR A 222 1.09 18.59 -16.20
C THR A 222 -0.21 18.36 -16.97
N ASN A 223 -0.65 17.12 -17.09
CA ASN A 223 -1.87 16.73 -17.82
C ASN A 223 -3.11 16.65 -16.92
N THR A 224 -2.99 17.09 -15.66
CA THR A 224 -4.07 17.04 -14.68
C THR A 224 -4.28 18.42 -14.06
N ALA A 225 -5.41 18.59 -13.38
CA ALA A 225 -5.73 19.81 -12.64
C ALA A 225 -4.86 19.99 -11.38
N GLY A 226 -4.09 18.97 -11.00
CA GLY A 226 -3.22 18.97 -9.83
C GLY A 226 -3.89 18.39 -8.60
N PRO A 227 -3.32 18.55 -7.40
CA PRO A 227 -3.80 17.88 -6.19
C PRO A 227 -5.21 18.33 -5.77
N LEU A 228 -5.90 17.46 -5.03
CA LEU A 228 -7.22 17.73 -4.49
C LEU A 228 -7.17 18.92 -3.52
N THR A 229 -8.10 19.85 -3.66
CA THR A 229 -8.24 21.00 -2.77
C THR A 229 -9.42 20.83 -1.83
N GLN A 230 -9.33 21.42 -0.64
CA GLN A 230 -10.42 21.39 0.34
C GLN A 230 -11.70 22.00 -0.25
N ARG A 231 -11.57 23.12 -0.96
CA ARG A 231 -12.67 23.77 -1.67
C ARG A 231 -13.36 22.82 -2.65
N LEU A 232 -12.60 22.03 -3.41
CA LEU A 232 -13.16 21.08 -4.38
C LEU A 232 -13.91 19.94 -3.69
N ILE A 233 -13.43 19.48 -2.53
CA ILE A 233 -14.13 18.47 -1.72
C ILE A 233 -15.46 19.03 -1.20
N ASP A 234 -15.43 20.24 -0.65
CA ASP A 234 -16.61 20.86 -0.01
C ASP A 234 -17.68 21.25 -1.04
N SER A 235 -17.28 21.64 -2.26
CA SER A 235 -18.20 21.96 -3.36
C SER A 235 -18.62 20.75 -4.22
N SER A 236 -18.06 19.57 -3.96
CA SER A 236 -18.34 18.37 -4.75
C SER A 236 -19.75 17.84 -4.47
N SER A 237 -20.39 17.28 -5.50
CA SER A 237 -21.62 16.51 -5.35
C SER A 237 -21.39 15.11 -4.77
N VAL A 238 -20.13 14.64 -4.78
CA VAL A 238 -19.72 13.35 -4.22
C VAL A 238 -19.28 13.56 -2.77
N PRO A 239 -19.82 12.79 -1.81
CA PRO A 239 -19.43 12.92 -0.41
C PRO A 239 -17.95 12.56 -0.24
N ALA A 240 -17.25 13.31 0.63
CA ALA A 240 -15.82 13.12 0.89
C ALA A 240 -15.44 11.69 1.31
N SER A 241 -16.36 10.96 1.97
CA SER A 241 -16.16 9.56 2.37
C SER A 241 -15.94 8.61 1.19
N ASN A 242 -16.42 8.96 -0.01
CA ASN A 242 -16.30 8.13 -1.20
C ASN A 242 -15.01 8.44 -1.99
N ILE A 243 -14.27 9.47 -1.59
CA ILE A 243 -13.02 9.86 -2.24
C ILE A 243 -11.87 9.10 -1.58
N ALA A 244 -11.29 8.14 -2.31
CA ALA A 244 -10.11 7.43 -1.83
C ALA A 244 -8.87 8.35 -1.83
N ILE A 245 -8.46 8.78 -0.63
CA ILE A 245 -7.32 9.69 -0.42
C ILE A 245 -6.01 8.90 -0.29
N LEU A 246 -5.94 7.96 0.65
CA LEU A 246 -4.78 7.11 0.92
C LEU A 246 -5.23 5.67 1.13
N GLY A 247 -4.39 4.72 0.74
CA GLY A 247 -4.62 3.29 0.94
C GLY A 247 -3.34 2.53 1.15
N ASP A 248 -3.45 1.26 1.55
CA ASP A 248 -2.29 0.39 1.67
C ASP A 248 -1.70 0.07 0.29
N ALA A 249 -0.39 0.16 0.12
CA ALA A 249 0.25 -0.03 -1.18
C ALA A 249 0.33 -1.51 -1.56
N ALA A 250 0.10 -1.82 -2.83
CA ALA A 250 0.38 -3.12 -3.40
C ALA A 250 1.88 -3.26 -3.75
N ARG A 251 2.32 -4.49 -4.04
CA ARG A 251 3.67 -4.74 -4.59
C ARG A 251 3.81 -4.05 -5.95
N GLY A 252 4.84 -3.22 -6.10
CA GLY A 252 5.25 -2.60 -7.37
C GLY A 252 5.86 -3.60 -8.35
N ASP A 253 6.43 -3.11 -9.45
CA ASP A 253 7.11 -3.97 -10.42
C ASP A 253 8.36 -4.60 -9.76
N ALA A 254 8.39 -5.92 -9.70
CA ALA A 254 9.49 -6.66 -9.08
C ALA A 254 10.84 -6.43 -9.80
N LYS A 255 10.81 -5.97 -11.05
CA LYS A 255 12.01 -5.66 -11.84
C LYS A 255 12.76 -4.43 -11.34
N GLU A 256 12.11 -3.57 -10.57
CA GLU A 256 12.65 -2.33 -10.02
C GLU A 256 12.93 -2.47 -8.51
N ALA A 257 12.86 -3.68 -7.94
CA ALA A 257 13.27 -3.89 -6.56
C ALA A 257 14.80 -4.00 -6.46
N PHE A 258 15.43 -3.18 -5.61
CA PHE A 258 16.85 -3.26 -5.23
C PHE A 258 17.30 -4.69 -4.84
N ARG A 259 16.38 -5.53 -4.36
CA ARG A 259 16.57 -6.97 -4.19
C ARG A 259 15.92 -7.75 -5.34
N SER A 260 16.61 -7.83 -6.47
CA SER A 260 16.28 -8.81 -7.51
C SER A 260 16.78 -10.23 -7.19
N THR A 261 17.32 -10.48 -5.99
CA THR A 261 17.66 -11.83 -5.52
C THR A 261 17.35 -12.03 -4.04
N PRO A 262 16.40 -12.92 -3.72
CA PRO A 262 16.73 -14.24 -3.21
C PRO A 262 16.93 -15.17 -4.39
N ALA A 263 17.83 -16.15 -4.26
CA ALA A 263 17.97 -17.23 -5.23
C ALA A 263 16.58 -17.74 -5.70
N ASN A 264 16.38 -17.83 -7.01
CA ASN A 264 15.20 -18.40 -7.69
C ASN A 264 13.83 -17.68 -7.58
N SER A 265 13.69 -16.47 -8.14
CA SER A 265 12.37 -15.87 -8.44
C SER A 265 11.77 -16.29 -9.80
N SER A 266 12.52 -17.00 -10.65
CA SER A 266 12.03 -17.46 -11.97
C SER A 266 10.97 -18.56 -11.90
N LYS A 267 10.68 -19.12 -10.71
CA LYS A 267 9.68 -20.19 -10.51
C LYS A 267 8.36 -19.73 -9.86
N GLU A 268 8.28 -18.54 -9.25
CA GLU A 268 7.06 -18.09 -8.55
C GLU A 268 6.04 -17.35 -9.43
N HIS A 269 6.48 -16.72 -10.54
CA HIS A 269 5.56 -16.03 -11.45
C HIS A 269 4.61 -16.97 -12.23
N ARG A 270 4.72 -18.30 -12.03
CA ARG A 270 3.82 -19.30 -12.63
C ARG A 270 2.63 -19.71 -11.74
N TRP A 271 2.60 -19.31 -10.46
CA TRP A 271 1.63 -19.84 -9.48
C TRP A 271 0.44 -18.95 -9.07
N ARG A 272 0.19 -17.82 -9.76
CA ARG A 272 -1.00 -16.99 -9.46
C ARG A 272 -1.80 -16.53 -10.69
N LYS A 273 -1.91 -17.40 -11.69
CA LYS A 273 -2.91 -17.33 -12.79
C LYS A 273 -3.87 -18.53 -12.79
N ARG A 274 -4.21 -19.06 -11.62
CA ARG A 274 -5.37 -19.96 -11.47
C ARG A 274 -6.19 -19.52 -10.27
N SER A 275 -7.52 -19.54 -10.48
CA SER A 275 -8.57 -19.37 -9.48
C SER A 275 -9.08 -17.95 -9.21
N THR A 276 -9.58 -17.30 -10.26
CA THR A 276 -10.77 -16.43 -10.17
C THR A 276 -11.51 -16.53 -11.51
N THR A 277 -11.96 -17.75 -11.82
CA THR A 277 -13.03 -17.97 -12.79
C THR A 277 -14.22 -18.42 -11.98
N VAL A 278 -15.09 -17.44 -11.73
CA VAL A 278 -16.52 -17.63 -11.48
C VAL A 278 -17.02 -18.78 -12.36
N LEU A 279 -17.71 -19.73 -11.73
CA LEU A 279 -18.49 -20.78 -12.37
C LEU A 279 -19.36 -20.18 -13.48
N ARG A 280 -18.93 -20.32 -14.73
CA ARG A 280 -19.81 -20.31 -15.89
C ARG A 280 -19.41 -21.45 -16.81
N SER A 281 -20.39 -22.31 -17.01
CA SER A 281 -20.43 -23.53 -17.79
C SER A 281 -19.83 -23.39 -19.19
N GLY A 282 -18.84 -24.25 -19.47
CA GLY A 282 -18.76 -25.12 -20.64
C GLY A 282 -19.13 -24.58 -22.02
N THR A 283 -18.11 -24.18 -22.79
CA THR A 283 -18.09 -24.34 -24.25
C THR A 283 -16.77 -24.97 -24.66
N ARG A 284 -16.70 -26.32 -24.67
CA ARG A 284 -15.65 -27.06 -25.38
C ARG A 284 -16.05 -27.17 -26.85
N ARG A 285 -15.45 -26.36 -27.72
CA ARG A 285 -15.26 -26.71 -29.12
C ARG A 285 -14.05 -27.62 -29.20
N HIS A 286 -14.25 -28.91 -29.48
CA HIS A 286 -13.25 -29.69 -30.21
C HIS A 286 -13.93 -30.43 -31.35
N SER A 287 -13.31 -30.18 -32.50
CA SER A 287 -13.47 -30.73 -33.83
C SER A 287 -13.73 -32.24 -33.88
N ARG A 288 -14.40 -32.61 -34.97
CA ARG A 288 -14.55 -33.95 -35.59
C ARG A 288 -15.84 -34.70 -35.30
N SER A 289 -16.73 -34.51 -36.27
CA SER A 289 -17.74 -35.43 -36.77
C SER A 289 -17.33 -36.91 -36.70
N LYS A 290 -18.24 -37.74 -36.15
CA LYS A 290 -18.79 -38.93 -36.82
C LYS A 290 -19.81 -39.65 -35.92
N LEU A 291 -20.97 -39.90 -36.52
CA LEU A 291 -21.84 -41.07 -36.40
C LEU A 291 -22.63 -41.37 -35.09
N LEU A 292 -23.96 -41.42 -35.31
CA LEU A 292 -24.94 -42.43 -34.88
C LEU A 292 -25.72 -42.28 -33.55
N ARG A 293 -27.01 -41.96 -33.76
CA ARG A 293 -28.26 -42.64 -33.33
C ARG A 293 -28.65 -42.71 -31.83
N ARG A 294 -29.92 -42.26 -31.61
CA ARG A 294 -30.99 -42.80 -30.73
C ARG A 294 -30.69 -42.68 -29.21
N THR A 295 -31.60 -42.38 -28.26
CA THR A 295 -33.07 -42.35 -28.15
C THR A 295 -33.45 -41.73 -26.78
N ARG A 296 -34.45 -40.85 -26.76
CA ARG A 296 -35.53 -40.63 -25.74
C ARG A 296 -35.25 -40.22 -24.26
N PRO A 297 -36.26 -39.60 -23.57
CA PRO A 297 -36.08 -38.66 -22.45
C PRO A 297 -36.74 -39.09 -21.12
N LEU A 298 -36.37 -38.46 -19.99
CA LEU A 298 -37.12 -38.47 -18.70
C LEU A 298 -36.90 -37.12 -17.98
N ARG A 299 -37.93 -36.27 -17.88
CA ARG A 299 -38.88 -36.05 -16.76
C ARG A 299 -38.34 -35.24 -15.56
N ALA A 300 -38.85 -34.01 -15.50
CA ALA A 300 -39.33 -33.19 -14.37
C ALA A 300 -38.91 -33.49 -12.91
N CYS A 301 -38.45 -32.44 -12.21
CA CYS A 301 -38.89 -32.12 -10.85
C CYS A 301 -38.78 -30.61 -10.57
N LEU A 302 -39.93 -30.02 -10.20
CA LEU A 302 -40.13 -28.66 -9.70
C LEU A 302 -39.67 -28.52 -8.24
N ARG A 303 -39.19 -27.34 -7.84
CA ARG A 303 -39.53 -26.68 -6.55
C ARG A 303 -39.03 -25.21 -6.50
N GLU A 304 -39.84 -24.40 -5.83
CA GLU A 304 -39.94 -22.93 -5.80
C GLU A 304 -38.84 -22.17 -5.02
N PRO A 305 -38.73 -20.83 -5.18
CA PRO A 305 -37.80 -19.98 -4.42
C PRO A 305 -38.42 -19.36 -3.15
N ILE A 306 -37.63 -19.29 -2.08
CA ILE A 306 -37.96 -18.59 -0.82
C ILE A 306 -37.36 -17.17 -0.86
N GLN A 307 -38.23 -16.17 -0.72
CA GLN A 307 -37.85 -14.79 -0.39
C GLN A 307 -37.76 -14.60 1.13
N ILE A 308 -36.83 -13.76 1.59
CA ILE A 308 -36.90 -13.15 2.92
C ILE A 308 -36.52 -11.67 2.79
N ARG A 309 -37.50 -10.81 3.07
CA ARG A 309 -37.34 -9.42 3.51
C ARG A 309 -37.33 -9.39 5.04
N ALA A 310 -36.54 -8.49 5.60
CA ALA A 310 -36.97 -7.60 6.69
C ALA A 310 -36.40 -6.21 6.35
#